data_AF-A0A838JXF1-F1
#
_entry.id   AF-A0A838JXF1-F1
#
_cell.length_a   1.000
_cell.length_b   1.000
_cell.length_c   1.000
_cell.angle_alpha   90.00
_cell.angle_beta   90.00
_cell.angle_gamma   90.00
#
_symmetry.space_group_name_H-M   'P 1'
#
loop_
_entity.id
_entity.type
_entity.pdbx_description
1 polymer ?
#
loop_
_entity_poly.entity_id
_entity_poly.type
_entity_poly.pdbx_seq_one_letter_code
_entity_poly.pdbx_strand_id
1 'polypeptide(L)'
;MEREDAEFRSANERITTMAEELRKAELVRDRLQGLDRLMGSYPEGHDMRERLKALHVDRALEGVEEDIRRLMDALQHPRGT
;
A
#
# COMPACT_ATOMS: atom_id res chain seq x y z
N MET A 1 -2.98 5.34 36.90
CA MET A 1 -2.05 4.28 36.45
C MET A 1 -2.75 3.24 35.60
N GLU A 2 -3.63 2.37 36.10
CA GLU A 2 -4.17 1.27 35.28
C GLU A 2 -4.93 1.67 33.99
N ARG A 3 -5.66 2.79 33.99
CA ARG A 3 -6.35 3.31 32.78
C ARG A 3 -5.38 3.85 31.73
N GLU A 4 -4.33 4.53 32.18
CA GLU A 4 -3.29 5.12 31.33
C GLU A 4 -2.45 4.02 30.66
N ASP A 5 -2.17 2.94 31.38
CA ASP A 5 -1.46 1.76 30.86
C ASP A 5 -2.30 0.94 29.86
N ALA A 6 -3.63 0.93 30.00
CA ALA A 6 -4.53 0.28 29.05
C ALA A 6 -4.67 1.09 27.75
N GLU A 7 -4.80 2.42 27.87
CA GLU A 7 -4.85 3.34 26.72
C GLU A 7 -3.53 3.34 25.94
N PHE A 8 -2.39 3.32 26.63
CA PHE A 8 -1.08 3.25 26.00
C PHE A 8 -0.86 1.94 25.22
N ARG A 9 -1.25 0.79 25.80
CA ARG A 9 -1.18 -0.51 25.12
C ARG A 9 -2.06 -0.55 23.88
N SER A 10 -3.30 -0.07 23.97
CA SER A 10 -4.22 0.01 22.83
C SER A 10 -3.72 0.95 21.72
N ALA A 11 -3.09 2.07 22.08
CA ALA A 11 -2.47 2.95 21.09
C ALA A 11 -1.29 2.27 20.38
N ASN A 12 -0.47 1.53 21.12
CA ASN A 12 0.67 0.82 20.56
C ASN A 12 0.23 -0.29 19.60
N GLU A 13 -0.78 -1.09 19.96
CA GLU A 13 -1.35 -2.13 19.09
C GLU A 13 -1.94 -1.57 17.78
N ARG A 14 -2.55 -0.37 17.84
CA ARG A 14 -3.04 0.33 16.65
C ARG A 14 -1.90 0.76 15.74
N ILE A 15 -0.84 1.35 16.31
CA ILE A 15 0.35 1.77 15.55
C ILE A 15 1.04 0.57 14.89
N THR A 16 1.20 -0.54 15.60
CA THR A 16 1.82 -1.76 15.03
C THR A 16 0.98 -2.33 13.89
N THR A 17 -0.35 -2.39 14.05
CA THR A 17 -1.25 -2.85 13.00
C THR A 17 -1.16 -1.96 11.75
N MET A 18 -1.17 -0.64 11.94
CA MET A 18 -1.04 0.31 10.83
C MET A 18 0.31 0.22 10.12
N ALA A 19 1.40 0.00 10.87
CA ALA A 19 2.73 -0.20 10.30
C ALA A 19 2.81 -1.49 9.46
N GLU A 20 2.14 -2.56 9.89
CA GLU A 20 2.03 -3.80 9.12
C GLU A 20 1.22 -3.61 7.83
N GLU A 21 0.11 -2.89 7.89
CA GLU A 21 -0.69 -2.58 6.70
C GLU A 21 0.09 -1.69 5.71
N LEU A 22 0.82 -0.69 6.19
CA LEU A 22 1.71 0.12 5.36
C LEU A 22 2.75 -0.76 4.66
N ARG A 23 3.42 -1.66 5.40
CA ARG A 23 4.40 -2.59 4.83
C ARG A 23 3.80 -3.49 3.75
N LYS A 24 2.57 -3.98 3.95
CA LYS A 24 1.86 -4.79 2.94
C LYS A 24 1.54 -3.94 1.70
N ALA A 25 1.05 -2.71 1.88
CA ALA A 25 0.73 -1.81 0.78
C ALA A 25 1.98 -1.47 -0.06
N GLU A 26 3.12 -1.20 0.58
CA GLU A 26 4.40 -1.01 -0.09
C GLU A 26 4.84 -2.25 -0.89
N LEU A 27 4.68 -3.45 -0.34
CA LEU A 27 4.97 -4.68 -1.05
C LEU A 27 4.06 -4.84 -2.29
N VAL A 28 2.77 -4.52 -2.17
CA VAL A 28 1.83 -4.56 -3.31
C VAL A 28 2.27 -3.57 -4.39
N ARG A 29 2.60 -2.32 -4.02
CA ARG A 29 3.11 -1.30 -4.95
C ARG A 29 4.33 -1.83 -5.71
N ASP A 30 5.31 -2.38 -5.01
CA ASP A 30 6.54 -2.89 -5.61
C ASP A 30 6.26 -4.04 -6.62
N ARG A 31 5.29 -4.91 -6.31
CA ARG A 31 4.87 -5.98 -7.24
C ARG A 31 4.14 -5.43 -8.46
N LEU A 32 3.26 -4.45 -8.30
CA LEU A 32 2.57 -3.81 -9.40
C LEU A 32 3.54 -3.04 -10.31
N GLN A 33 4.51 -2.32 -9.74
CA GLN A 33 5.59 -1.69 -10.52
C GLN A 33 6.42 -2.72 -11.28
N GLY A 34 6.64 -3.91 -10.68
CA GLY A 34 7.26 -5.03 -11.37
C GLY A 34 6.45 -5.53 -12.57
N LEU A 35 5.13 -5.62 -12.43
CA LEU A 35 4.23 -6.00 -13.53
C LEU A 35 4.21 -4.95 -14.65
N ASP A 36 4.21 -3.66 -14.31
CA ASP A 36 4.27 -2.58 -15.28
C ASP A 36 5.57 -2.62 -16.11
N ARG A 37 6.73 -2.79 -15.45
CA ARG A 37 8.01 -2.99 -16.14
C ARG A 37 8.00 -4.22 -17.04
N LEU A 38 7.42 -5.33 -16.57
CA LEU A 38 7.30 -6.55 -17.36
C LEU A 38 6.39 -6.33 -18.58
N MET A 39 5.29 -5.61 -18.43
CA MET A 39 4.41 -5.22 -19.53
C MET A 39 5.16 -4.41 -20.59
N GLY A 40 5.97 -3.43 -20.17
CA GLY A 40 6.81 -2.61 -21.06
C GLY A 40 7.92 -3.39 -21.78
N SER A 41 8.33 -4.55 -21.25
CA SER A 41 9.33 -5.43 -21.89
C SER A 41 8.78 -6.23 -23.08
N TYR A 42 7.46 -6.40 -23.16
CA TYR A 42 6.82 -7.08 -24.28
C TYR A 42 6.56 -6.11 -25.45
N PRO A 43 6.73 -6.55 -26.71
CA PRO A 43 6.36 -5.76 -27.88
C PRO A 43 4.87 -5.37 -27.87
N GLU A 44 4.54 -4.30 -28.58
CA GLU A 44 3.14 -3.94 -28.82
C GLU A 44 2.42 -5.05 -29.60
N GLY A 45 1.17 -5.33 -29.23
CA GLY A 45 0.37 -6.42 -29.81
C GLY A 45 0.75 -7.82 -29.34
N HIS A 46 1.75 -7.98 -28.46
CA HIS A 46 2.07 -9.27 -27.87
C HIS A 46 0.97 -9.70 -26.87
N ASP A 47 0.49 -10.94 -26.98
CA ASP A 47 -0.61 -11.47 -26.15
C ASP A 47 -0.41 -11.24 -24.65
N MET A 48 0.82 -11.44 -24.15
CA MET A 48 1.12 -11.23 -22.72
C MET A 48 1.01 -9.75 -22.34
N ARG A 49 1.37 -8.83 -23.23
CA ARG A 49 1.23 -7.38 -22.97
C ARG A 49 -0.24 -7.00 -22.87
N GLU A 50 -1.08 -7.51 -23.78
CA GLU A 50 -2.52 -7.25 -23.77
C GLU A 50 -3.19 -7.85 -22.52
N ARG A 51 -2.77 -9.05 -22.09
CA ARG A 51 -3.21 -9.65 -20.81
C ARG A 51 -2.83 -8.78 -19.61
N LEU A 52 -1.61 -8.25 -19.57
CA LEU A 52 -1.17 -7.37 -18.47
C LEU A 52 -1.88 -6.01 -18.49
N LYS A 53 -2.10 -5.41 -19.67
CA LYS A 53 -2.91 -4.18 -19.82
C LYS A 53 -4.32 -4.37 -19.28
N ALA A 54 -4.94 -5.54 -19.51
CA ALA A 54 -6.28 -5.84 -19.02
C ALA A 54 -6.38 -5.94 -17.48
N LEU A 55 -5.25 -6.08 -16.77
CA LEU A 55 -5.21 -5.99 -15.31
C LEU A 55 -5.31 -4.55 -14.78
N HIS A 56 -5.21 -3.55 -15.67
CA HIS A 56 -5.23 -2.13 -15.30
C HIS A 56 -4.22 -1.78 -14.19
N VAL A 57 -2.97 -2.26 -14.35
CA VAL A 57 -1.89 -2.11 -13.36
C VAL A 57 -1.67 -0.65 -12.95
N ASP A 58 -1.74 0.29 -13.90
CA ASP A 58 -1.59 1.74 -13.62
C ASP A 58 -2.64 2.24 -12.63
N ARG A 59 -3.91 1.88 -12.85
CA ARG A 59 -5.01 2.28 -11.97
C ARG A 59 -4.90 1.62 -10.59
N ALA A 60 -4.43 0.36 -10.55
CA ALA A 60 -4.17 -0.32 -9.29
C ALA A 60 -3.02 0.34 -8.52
N LEU A 61 -1.96 0.77 -9.22
CA LEU A 61 -0.85 1.51 -8.63
C LEU A 61 -1.31 2.83 -8.00
N GLU A 62 -2.11 3.63 -8.72
CA GLU A 62 -2.66 4.88 -8.20
C GLU A 62 -3.44 4.68 -6.90
N GLY A 63 -4.29 3.65 -6.84
CA GLY A 63 -5.06 3.32 -5.63
C GLY A 63 -4.16 2.93 -4.46
N VAL A 64 -3.17 2.07 -4.69
CA VAL A 64 -2.23 1.64 -3.64
C VAL A 64 -1.35 2.81 -3.16
N GLU A 65 -0.93 3.71 -4.04
CA GLU A 65 -0.18 4.90 -3.66
C GLU A 65 -1.01 5.89 -2.85
N GLU A 66 -2.32 5.98 -3.10
CA GLU A 66 -3.24 6.72 -2.25
C GLU A 66 -3.39 6.09 -0.86
N ASP A 67 -3.53 4.77 -0.79
CA ASP A 67 -3.63 4.06 0.49
C ASP A 67 -2.35 4.19 1.33
N ILE A 68 -1.17 4.07 0.69
CA ILE A 68 0.13 4.32 1.35
C ILE A 68 0.17 5.74 1.92
N ARG A 69 -0.26 6.76 1.16
CA ARG A 69 -0.31 8.15 1.64
C ARG A 69 -1.20 8.30 2.87
N ARG A 70 -2.41 7.72 2.85
CA ARG A 70 -3.34 7.75 3.99
C ARG A 70 -2.79 7.05 5.22
N LEU A 71 -2.15 5.89 5.04
CA LEU A 71 -1.53 5.14 6.13
C LEU A 71 -0.36 5.90 6.75
N MET A 72 0.50 6.53 5.93
CA MET A 72 1.58 7.38 6.43
C MET A 72 1.06 8.60 7.18
N ASP A 73 0.04 9.28 6.67
CA ASP A 73 -0.58 10.44 7.33
C ASP A 73 -1.15 10.06 8.71
N ALA A 74 -1.87 8.95 8.77
CA ALA A 74 -2.45 8.46 10.02
C ALA A 74 -1.37 7.99 11.04
N LEU A 75 -0.21 7.50 10.57
CA LEU A 75 0.94 7.18 11.43
C LEU A 75 1.65 8.45 11.93
N GLN A 76 1.68 9.53 11.14
CA GLN A 76 2.27 10.83 11.54
C GLN A 76 1.36 11.60 12.51
N HIS A 77 0.04 11.46 12.37
CA HIS A 77 -0.97 12.15 13.18
C HIS A 77 -1.94 11.18 13.88
N PRO A 78 -1.47 10.29 14.78
CA PRO A 78 -2.28 9.24 15.39
C PRO A 78 -3.38 9.72 16.36
N ARG A 79 -3.43 11.03 16.66
CA ARG A 79 -4.46 11.68 17.49
C ARG A 79 -5.42 12.59 16.72
N GLY A 80 -5.35 12.58 15.39
CA GLY A 80 -6.10 13.49 14.50
C GLY A 80 -5.30 14.74 14.15
N THR A 81 -5.53 15.25 12.94
CA THR A 81 -5.11 16.57 12.46
C THR A 81 -5.85 17.68 13.20
#